data_AF-A0A327K1J8-F1
#
_entry.id   AF-A0A327K1J8-F1
#
_cell.length_a   1.000
_cell.length_b   1.000
_cell.length_c   1.000
_cell.angle_alpha   90.00
_cell.angle_beta   90.00
_cell.angle_gamma   90.00
#
_symmetry.space_group_name_H-M   'P 1'
#
loop_
_entity.id
_entity.type
_entity.pdbx_description
1 polymer ?
#
loop_
_entity_poly.entity_id
_entity_poly.type
_entity_poly.pdbx_seq_one_letter_code
_entity_poly.pdbx_strand_id
1 'polypeptide(L)'
;QQPATVEKVLSDLPLQIEAALPESEPERVILIGTGSSMNALLAASDSFSGLPAELALRSPLTFLAETGERRVAKSLAIVLSQSGNSSDTI
;
A
#
# COMPACT_ATOMS: atom_id res chain seq x y z
N GLN A 1 -23.24 -11.17 -3.43
CA GLN A 1 -22.31 -11.41 -2.29
C GLN A 1 -21.34 -10.25 -2.12
N GLN A 2 -20.71 -9.74 -3.18
CA GLN A 2 -19.80 -8.58 -3.11
C GLN A 2 -20.35 -7.30 -2.42
N PRO A 3 -21.61 -6.86 -2.64
CA PRO A 3 -22.09 -5.63 -2.01
C PRO A 3 -22.08 -5.67 -0.48
N ALA A 4 -22.58 -6.77 0.10
CA ALA A 4 -22.60 -6.98 1.55
C ALA A 4 -21.18 -7.09 2.14
N THR A 5 -20.22 -7.65 1.40
CA THR A 5 -18.81 -7.70 1.82
C THR A 5 -18.19 -6.30 1.83
N VAL A 6 -18.46 -5.47 0.83
CA VAL A 6 -17.97 -4.09 0.78
C VAL A 6 -18.55 -3.26 1.93
N GLU A 7 -19.86 -3.33 2.17
CA GLU A 7 -20.52 -2.61 3.26
C GLU A 7 -19.93 -2.97 4.64
N LYS A 8 -19.71 -4.25 4.90
CA LYS A 8 -19.09 -4.72 6.13
C LYS A 8 -17.63 -4.29 6.27
N VAL A 9 -16.86 -4.33 5.19
CA VAL A 9 -15.45 -3.90 5.24
C VAL A 9 -15.36 -2.40 5.49
N LEU A 10 -16.25 -1.60 4.90
CA LEU A 10 -16.28 -0.15 5.11
C LEU A 10 -16.65 0.27 6.54
N SER A 11 -17.44 -0.52 7.28
CA SER A 11 -17.75 -0.21 8.68
C SER A 11 -16.55 -0.43 9.62
N ASP A 12 -15.71 -1.42 9.32
CA ASP A 12 -14.61 -1.83 10.21
C ASP A 12 -13.27 -1.14 9.86
N LEU A 13 -13.14 -0.65 8.62
CA LEU A 13 -11.91 -0.06 8.08
C LEU A 13 -11.38 1.18 8.82
N PRO A 14 -12.20 2.17 9.25
CA PRO A 14 -11.67 3.41 9.79
C PRO A 14 -10.78 3.20 11.02
N LEU A 15 -11.21 2.35 11.96
CA LEU A 15 -10.46 2.04 13.18
C LEU A 15 -9.17 1.25 12.89
N GLN A 16 -9.21 0.35 11.90
CA GLN A 16 -8.03 -0.44 11.51
C GLN A 16 -6.98 0.42 10.80
N ILE A 17 -7.42 1.36 9.95
CA ILE A 17 -6.54 2.31 9.29
C ILE A 17 -5.89 3.23 10.32
N GLU A 18 -6.67 3.82 11.24
CA GLU A 18 -6.13 4.72 12.26
C GLU A 18 -5.05 4.05 13.12
N ALA A 19 -5.26 2.79 13.52
CA ALA A 19 -4.29 2.02 14.28
C ALA A 19 -3.01 1.64 13.48
N ALA A 20 -3.08 1.60 12.15
CA ALA A 20 -1.98 1.21 11.28
C ALA A 20 -1.19 2.40 10.70
N LEU A 21 -1.73 3.61 10.80
CA LEU A 21 -1.07 4.82 10.31
C LEU A 21 0.12 5.20 11.21
N PRO A 22 1.22 5.70 10.62
CA PRO A 22 2.35 6.20 11.41
C PRO A 22 1.96 7.49 12.15
N GLU A 23 2.60 7.75 13.30
CA GLU A 23 2.37 8.95 14.12
C GLU A 23 2.72 10.26 13.39
N SER A 24 3.60 10.20 12.38
CA SER A 24 4.00 11.34 11.57
C SER A 24 3.70 11.09 10.10
N GLU A 25 3.28 12.14 9.39
CA GLU A 25 3.04 12.06 7.95
C GLU A 25 4.28 11.58 7.18
N PRO A 26 4.13 10.60 6.27
CA PRO A 26 5.23 10.16 5.43
C PRO A 26 5.53 11.18 4.34
N GLU A 27 6.80 11.36 4.01
CA GLU A 27 7.26 12.12 2.84
C GLU A 27 7.08 11.31 1.55
N ARG A 28 6.96 9.98 1.68
CA ARG A 28 6.83 9.05 0.55
C ARG A 28 5.91 7.89 0.88
N VAL A 29 5.02 7.53 -0.05
CA VAL A 29 4.17 6.34 0.03
C VAL A 29 4.54 5.38 -1.10
N ILE A 30 4.83 4.13 -0.75
CA ILE A 30 5.23 3.10 -1.70
C ILE A 30 4.19 1.98 -1.69
N LEU A 31 3.49 1.80 -2.80
CA LEU A 31 2.50 0.76 -3.01
C LEU A 31 3.17 -0.47 -3.63
N ILE A 32 3.11 -1.62 -2.95
CA ILE A 32 3.85 -2.83 -3.32
C ILE A 32 2.87 -3.98 -3.55
N GLY A 33 2.97 -4.63 -4.72
CA GLY A 33 2.16 -5.80 -5.03
C GLY A 33 2.54 -6.47 -6.33
N THR A 34 1.88 -7.59 -6.66
CA THR A 34 2.06 -8.34 -7.91
C THR A 34 0.70 -8.71 -8.52
N GLY A 35 0.66 -8.95 -9.83
CA GLY A 35 -0.54 -9.43 -10.53
C GLY A 35 -1.80 -8.61 -10.24
N SER A 36 -2.86 -9.29 -9.77
CA SER A 36 -4.14 -8.64 -9.43
C SER A 36 -4.03 -7.60 -8.31
N SER A 37 -3.10 -7.78 -7.36
CA SER A 37 -2.85 -6.78 -6.31
C SER A 37 -2.24 -5.50 -6.89
N MET A 38 -1.34 -5.62 -7.87
CA MET A 38 -0.81 -4.44 -8.58
C MET A 38 -1.92 -3.71 -9.33
N ASN A 39 -2.83 -4.44 -9.99
CA ASN A 39 -3.97 -3.83 -10.68
C ASN A 39 -4.90 -3.07 -9.71
N ALA A 40 -5.12 -3.61 -8.51
CA ALA A 40 -5.91 -2.95 -7.48
C ALA A 40 -5.23 -1.66 -6.98
N LEU A 41 -3.91 -1.69 -6.77
CA LEU A 41 -3.12 -0.52 -6.37
C LEU A 41 -3.11 0.56 -7.46
N LEU A 42 -3.00 0.18 -8.74
CA LEU A 42 -3.12 1.09 -9.87
C LEU A 42 -4.51 1.73 -9.93
N ALA A 43 -5.57 0.95 -9.74
CA ALA A 43 -6.92 1.50 -9.72
C ALA A 43 -7.17 2.46 -8.54
N ALA A 44 -6.44 2.30 -7.45
CA ALA A 44 -6.56 3.13 -6.25
C ALA A 44 -5.58 4.31 -6.21
N SER A 45 -4.60 4.39 -7.12
CA SER A 45 -3.51 5.37 -7.03
C SER A 45 -4.00 6.82 -7.07
N ASP A 46 -5.08 7.08 -7.80
CA ASP A 46 -5.66 8.43 -7.92
C ASP A 46 -6.22 8.93 -6.59
N SER A 47 -6.62 8.03 -5.69
CA SER A 47 -7.06 8.40 -4.32
C SER A 47 -5.92 8.99 -3.48
N PHE A 48 -4.66 8.81 -3.89
CA PHE A 48 -3.48 9.35 -3.21
C PHE A 48 -3.02 10.70 -3.80
N SER A 49 -3.64 11.21 -4.87
CA SER A 49 -3.17 12.40 -5.59
C SER A 49 -3.20 13.70 -4.77
N GLY A 50 -3.96 13.72 -3.68
CA GLY A 50 -4.06 14.87 -2.76
C GLY A 50 -3.07 14.83 -1.59
N LEU A 51 -2.27 13.78 -1.46
CA LEU A 51 -1.30 13.68 -0.39
C LEU A 51 -0.04 14.49 -0.72
N PRO A 52 0.58 15.16 0.27
CA PRO A 52 1.86 15.85 0.08
C PRO A 52 3.04 14.89 -0.14
N ALA A 53 2.81 13.58 0.01
CA ALA A 53 3.83 12.53 -0.11
C ALA A 53 4.08 12.14 -1.58
N GLU A 54 5.33 11.83 -1.91
CA GLU A 54 5.67 11.21 -3.21
C GLU A 54 5.07 9.80 -3.28
N LEU A 55 4.26 9.51 -4.30
CA LEU A 55 3.71 8.18 -4.53
C LEU A 55 4.58 7.37 -5.50
N ALA A 56 4.90 6.12 -5.13
CA ALA A 56 5.56 5.17 -5.99
C ALA A 56 4.84 3.82 -6.00
N LEU A 57 4.69 3.21 -7.17
CA LEU A 57 4.23 1.83 -7.31
C LEU A 57 5.41 0.92 -7.65
N ARG A 58 5.53 -0.22 -6.97
CA ARG A 58 6.66 -1.14 -7.14
C ARG A 58 6.22 -2.61 -7.08
N SER A 59 6.87 -3.45 -7.87
CA SER A 59 6.89 -4.88 -7.58
C SER A 59 7.77 -5.13 -6.34
N PRO A 60 7.58 -6.21 -5.58
CA PRO A 60 8.42 -6.52 -4.44
C PRO A 60 9.91 -6.61 -4.79
N LEU A 61 10.27 -7.26 -5.90
CA LEU A 61 11.67 -7.37 -6.34
C LEU A 61 12.28 -6.00 -6.68
N THR A 62 11.51 -5.12 -7.33
CA THR A 62 11.96 -3.75 -7.62
C THR A 62 12.15 -2.95 -6.33
N PHE A 63 11.24 -3.10 -5.37
CA PHE A 63 11.34 -2.42 -4.08
C PHE A 63 12.63 -2.82 -3.34
N LEU A 64 12.89 -4.12 -3.23
CA LEU A 64 14.09 -4.65 -2.56
C LEU A 64 15.39 -4.18 -3.25
N ALA A 65 15.41 -4.16 -4.58
CA ALA A 65 16.56 -3.68 -5.35
C ALA A 65 16.84 -2.18 -5.13
N GLU A 66 15.80 -1.34 -5.03
CA GLU A 66 15.93 0.11 -4.86
C GLU A 66 16.24 0.54 -3.40
N THR A 67 15.83 -0.25 -2.40
CA THR A 67 16.04 0.08 -0.97
C THR A 67 17.50 0.13 -0.56
N GLY A 68 18.41 -0.52 -1.28
CA GLY A 68 19.84 -0.52 -0.98
C GLY A 68 20.55 0.82 -1.24
N GLU A 69 19.95 1.73 -2.01
CA GLU A 69 20.67 2.89 -2.57
C GLU A 69 20.22 4.26 -2.04
N ARG A 70 19.16 4.36 -1.21
CA ARG A 70 18.54 5.65 -0.87
C ARG A 70 18.62 6.02 0.61
N ARG A 71 19.04 7.27 0.87
CA ARG A 71 18.92 7.94 2.19
C ARG A 71 17.47 7.99 2.64
N VAL A 72 17.27 7.73 3.94
CA VAL A 72 16.00 7.46 4.61
C VAL A 72 15.08 8.71 4.64
N ALA A 73 14.34 8.97 3.58
CA ALA A 73 13.12 9.77 3.68
C ALA A 73 12.09 9.01 4.51
N LYS A 74 11.29 9.69 5.34
CA LYS A 74 10.22 9.05 6.13
C LYS A 74 9.21 8.44 5.17
N SER A 75 9.23 7.11 5.04
CA SER A 75 8.47 6.40 4.00
C SER A 75 7.46 5.45 4.63
N LEU A 76 6.28 5.37 4.03
CA LEU A 76 5.27 4.35 4.34
C LEU A 76 5.20 3.35 3.18
N ALA A 77 5.43 2.07 3.47
CA ALA A 77 5.23 0.99 2.51
C ALA A 77 3.88 0.32 2.76
N ILE A 78 3.04 0.24 1.73
CA ILE A 78 1.75 -0.45 1.76
C ILE A 78 1.88 -1.68 0.86
N VAL A 79 1.86 -2.85 1.48
CA VAL A 79 2.03 -4.13 0.79
C VAL A 79 0.67 -4.81 0.64
N LEU A 80 0.29 -5.14 -0.60
CA LEU A 80 -0.97 -5.82 -0.89
C LEU A 80 -0.71 -7.23 -1.42
N SER A 81 -1.21 -8.23 -0.69
CA SER A 81 -1.17 -9.64 -1.07
C SER A 81 -2.53 -10.28 -0.82
N GLN A 82 -3.17 -10.79 -1.88
CA GLN A 82 -4.52 -11.36 -1.78
C GLN A 82 -4.56 -12.66 -0.96
N SER A 83 -3.50 -13.47 -1.01
CA SER A 83 -3.45 -14.77 -0.33
C SER A 83 -2.68 -14.74 0.99
N GLY A 84 -1.96 -13.67 1.29
CA GLY A 84 -1.02 -13.61 2.43
C GLY A 84 0.14 -14.62 2.36
N ASN A 85 0.23 -15.43 1.29
CA ASN A 85 1.14 -16.56 1.12
C ASN A 85 2.06 -16.41 -0.11
N SER A 86 2.09 -15.24 -0.75
CA SER A 86 3.05 -14.99 -1.83
C SER A 86 4.43 -14.81 -1.23
N SER A 87 5.31 -15.78 -1.46
CA SER A 87 6.72 -15.76 -1.03
C SER A 87 7.51 -14.59 -1.60
N ASP A 88 7.03 -13.97 -2.68
CA ASP A 88 7.67 -12.80 -3.28
C ASP A 88 7.29 -11.50 -2.56
N THR A 89 6.22 -11.49 -1.75
CA THR A 89 5.66 -10.29 -1.13
C THR A 89 6.00 -10.18 0.37
N ILE A 90 6.47 -11.27 1.00
CA ILE A 90 6.91 -11.34 2.41
C ILE A 90 8.42 -11.10 2.49
#